data_AF-A0A0J7JB91-F1
#
_entry.id   AF-A0A0J7JB91-F1
#
_cell.length_a   1.000
_cell.length_b   1.000
_cell.length_c   1.000
_cell.angle_alpha   90.00
_cell.angle_beta   90.00
_cell.angle_gamma   90.00
#
_symmetry.space_group_name_H-M   'P 1'
#
loop_
_entity.id
_entity.type
_entity.pdbx_description
1 polymer ?
#
loop_
_entity_poly.entity_id
_entity_poly.type
_entity_poly.pdbx_seq_one_letter_code
_entity_poly.pdbx_strand_id
1 'polypeptide(L)'
;MNWTADKALRRPEDFQGFRIRTMTSDIAEEAYRAYRATTRQIPYSQVYSDLQLQKIDGQSNPVFAIEEMGFYEVQSTLTMARPAQFVSSVVSNLEWYNSLPDNQQHWLDNALRDVAEIA
;
A
#
# COMPACT_ATOMS: atom_id res chain seq x y z
N MET A 1 -2.31 -5.26 5.06
CA MET A 1 -2.59 -5.30 3.61
C MET A 1 -3.70 -6.30 3.32
N ASN A 2 -4.47 -6.10 2.25
CA ASN A 2 -5.50 -7.00 1.72
C ASN A 2 -5.42 -6.98 0.20
N TRP A 3 -6.04 -7.93 -0.48
CA TRP A 3 -6.12 -7.96 -1.95
C TRP A 3 -7.50 -7.52 -2.41
N THR A 4 -7.55 -6.77 -3.51
CA THR A 4 -8.77 -6.62 -4.32
C THR A 4 -8.53 -7.19 -5.70
N ALA A 5 -9.56 -7.81 -6.27
CA ALA A 5 -9.58 -8.36 -7.63
C ALA A 5 -11.04 -8.56 -8.07
N ASP A 6 -11.24 -8.88 -9.35
CA ASP A 6 -12.57 -9.28 -9.87
C ASP A 6 -12.90 -10.77 -9.63
N LYS A 7 -12.02 -11.47 -8.91
CA LYS A 7 -12.19 -12.86 -8.47
C LYS A 7 -11.59 -13.05 -7.07
N ALA A 8 -12.02 -14.05 -6.33
CA ALA A 8 -11.38 -14.42 -5.07
C ALA A 8 -9.97 -14.97 -5.33
N LEU A 9 -8.98 -14.50 -4.55
CA LEU A 9 -7.61 -15.00 -4.56
C LEU A 9 -7.38 -15.76 -3.25
N ARG A 10 -7.31 -17.09 -3.30
CA ARG A 10 -7.28 -17.95 -2.09
C ARG A 10 -6.02 -18.80 -2.00
N ARG A 11 -5.34 -19.04 -3.11
CA ARG A 11 -4.14 -19.86 -3.19
C ARG A 11 -3.10 -19.21 -4.11
N PRO A 12 -1.80 -19.52 -3.97
CA PRO A 12 -0.77 -18.96 -4.84
C PRO A 12 -1.04 -19.14 -6.33
N GLU A 13 -1.67 -20.24 -6.75
CA GLU A 13 -1.97 -20.52 -8.15
C GLU A 13 -2.96 -19.52 -8.76
N ASP A 14 -3.80 -18.86 -7.94
CA ASP A 14 -4.76 -17.86 -8.42
C ASP A 14 -4.05 -16.62 -8.99
N PHE A 15 -2.77 -16.43 -8.63
CA PHE A 15 -1.91 -15.34 -9.10
C PHE A 15 -1.13 -15.67 -10.38
N GLN A 16 -1.17 -16.91 -10.88
CA GLN A 16 -0.41 -17.25 -12.08
C GLN A 16 -0.87 -16.41 -13.28
N GLY A 17 0.03 -15.58 -13.83
CA GLY A 17 -0.28 -14.65 -14.91
C GLY A 17 -1.14 -13.45 -14.50
N PHE A 18 -1.49 -13.32 -13.22
CA PHE A 18 -2.30 -12.23 -12.69
C PHE A 18 -1.48 -10.94 -12.62
N ARG A 19 -2.00 -9.84 -13.17
CA ARG A 19 -1.31 -8.54 -13.22
C ARG A 19 -1.62 -7.76 -11.94
N ILE A 20 -0.81 -7.93 -10.91
CA ILE A 20 -1.02 -7.25 -9.62
C ILE A 20 -0.18 -5.97 -9.52
N ARG A 21 -0.83 -4.91 -9.05
CA ARG A 21 -0.14 -3.71 -8.60
C ARG A 21 0.36 -3.87 -7.17
N THR A 22 1.62 -3.52 -6.95
CA THR A 22 2.22 -3.35 -5.61
C THR A 22 2.63 -1.90 -5.37
N MET A 23 2.85 -1.54 -4.11
CA MET A 23 3.64 -0.34 -3.81
C MET A 23 5.08 -0.54 -4.31
N THR A 24 5.81 0.57 -4.49
CA THR A 24 7.25 0.57 -4.83
C THR A 24 8.03 -0.08 -3.70
N SER A 25 8.28 -1.39 -3.83
CA SER A 25 8.88 -2.22 -2.81
C SER A 25 9.38 -3.51 -3.45
N ASP A 26 10.69 -3.69 -3.49
CA ASP A 26 11.32 -4.86 -4.11
C ASP A 26 10.88 -6.16 -3.43
N ILE A 27 10.73 -6.14 -2.09
CA ILE A 27 10.25 -7.31 -1.35
C ILE A 27 8.79 -7.66 -1.70
N ALA A 28 7.93 -6.66 -1.88
CA ALA A 28 6.56 -6.91 -2.30
C ALA A 28 6.53 -7.47 -3.73
N GLU A 29 7.32 -6.89 -4.63
CA GLU A 29 7.43 -7.37 -6.00
C GLU A 29 7.89 -8.83 -6.09
N GLU A 30 8.98 -9.18 -5.41
CA GLU A 30 9.49 -10.54 -5.39
C GLU A 30 8.50 -11.54 -4.75
N ALA A 31 7.76 -11.12 -3.71
CA ALA A 31 6.74 -11.96 -3.09
C ALA A 31 5.63 -12.37 -4.08
N TYR A 32 5.13 -11.45 -4.91
CA TYR A 32 4.10 -11.79 -5.90
C TYR A 32 4.68 -12.47 -7.15
N ARG A 33 5.92 -12.18 -7.54
CA ARG A 33 6.63 -12.95 -8.56
C ARG A 33 6.82 -14.41 -8.14
N ALA A 34 7.06 -14.68 -6.85
CA ALA A 34 7.11 -16.04 -6.32
C ALA A 34 5.76 -16.77 -6.46
N TYR A 35 4.64 -16.04 -6.47
CA TYR A 35 3.31 -16.57 -6.81
C TYR A 35 3.04 -16.63 -8.33
N ARG A 36 4.06 -16.38 -9.17
CA ARG A 36 3.97 -16.32 -10.63
C ARG A 36 3.03 -15.21 -11.16
N ALA A 37 2.83 -14.16 -10.37
CA ALA A 37 2.12 -12.96 -10.80
C ALA A 37 3.01 -12.11 -11.73
N THR A 38 2.36 -11.30 -12.57
CA THR A 38 3.02 -10.19 -13.27
C THR A 38 2.88 -8.94 -12.41
N THR A 39 3.98 -8.46 -11.85
CA THR A 39 3.98 -7.28 -10.99
C THR A 39 4.09 -6.00 -11.80
N ARG A 40 3.39 -4.95 -11.35
CA ARG A 40 3.57 -3.58 -11.86
C ARG A 40 3.62 -2.60 -10.72
N GLN A 41 4.73 -1.87 -10.62
CA GLN A 41 4.83 -0.72 -9.74
C GLN A 41 4.29 0.50 -10.48
N ILE A 42 3.07 0.92 -10.14
CA ILE A 42 2.46 2.14 -10.68
C ILE A 42 2.17 3.15 -9.56
N PRO A 43 2.25 4.46 -9.86
CA PRO A 43 1.89 5.51 -8.92
C PRO A 43 0.49 5.28 -8.33
N TYR A 44 0.33 5.58 -7.05
CA TYR A 44 -0.91 5.29 -6.33
C TYR A 44 -2.14 5.98 -6.94
N SER A 45 -1.97 7.22 -7.42
CA SER A 45 -3.00 8.00 -8.10
C SER A 45 -3.50 7.39 -9.42
N GLN A 46 -2.72 6.50 -10.05
CA GLN A 46 -3.10 5.86 -11.30
C GLN A 46 -3.86 4.54 -11.11
N VAL A 47 -3.80 3.95 -9.92
CA VAL A 47 -4.30 2.59 -9.66
C VAL A 47 -5.78 2.44 -10.01
N TYR A 48 -6.63 3.40 -9.64
CA TYR A 48 -8.07 3.33 -9.94
C TYR A 48 -8.32 3.23 -11.44
N SER A 49 -7.73 4.14 -12.22
CA SER A 49 -7.90 4.17 -13.67
C SER A 49 -7.35 2.90 -14.33
N ASP A 50 -6.21 2.39 -13.85
CA ASP A 50 -5.62 1.17 -14.40
C ASP A 50 -6.42 -0.10 -14.03
N LEU A 51 -7.09 -0.15 -12.88
CA LEU A 51 -8.07 -1.19 -12.54
C LEU A 51 -9.32 -1.09 -13.43
N GLN A 52 -9.90 0.12 -13.54
CA GLN A 52 -11.09 0.39 -14.34
C GLN A 52 -10.90 0.04 -15.83
N LEU A 53 -9.73 0.37 -16.38
CA LEU A 53 -9.35 0.08 -17.77
C LEU A 53 -8.75 -1.32 -17.94
N GLN A 54 -8.77 -2.16 -16.90
CA GLN A 54 -8.27 -3.54 -16.89
C GLN A 54 -6.82 -3.67 -17.39
N LYS A 55 -5.98 -2.66 -17.12
CA LYS A 55 -4.53 -2.72 -17.36
C LYS A 55 -3.81 -3.56 -16.29
N ILE A 56 -4.38 -3.61 -15.10
CA ILE A 56 -4.03 -4.49 -13.99
C ILE A 56 -5.29 -5.22 -13.52
N ASP A 57 -5.12 -6.40 -12.93
CA ASP A 57 -6.23 -7.27 -12.50
C ASP A 57 -6.58 -7.09 -11.02
N GLY A 58 -5.68 -6.49 -10.25
CA GLY A 58 -5.89 -6.26 -8.83
C GLY A 58 -4.75 -5.52 -8.17
N GLN A 59 -4.89 -5.26 -6.88
CA GLN A 59 -3.94 -4.51 -6.08
C GLN A 59 -3.87 -5.01 -4.63
N SER A 60 -2.86 -4.56 -3.90
CA SER A 60 -2.74 -4.79 -2.46
C SER A 60 -2.60 -3.49 -1.67
N ASN A 61 -3.49 -3.28 -0.68
CA ASN A 61 -3.49 -2.13 0.24
C ASN A 61 -4.24 -2.43 1.55
N PRO A 62 -4.07 -1.63 2.62
CA PRO A 62 -4.95 -1.69 3.78
C PRO A 62 -6.38 -1.27 3.43
N VAL A 63 -7.37 -1.61 4.28
CA VAL A 63 -8.79 -1.34 4.01
C VAL A 63 -9.08 0.14 3.86
N PHE A 64 -8.51 1.00 4.72
CA PHE A 64 -8.74 2.45 4.65
C PHE A 64 -8.29 3.02 3.30
N ALA A 65 -7.15 2.58 2.78
CA ALA A 65 -6.62 3.02 1.50
C ALA A 65 -7.48 2.55 0.31
N ILE A 66 -8.05 1.34 0.41
CA ILE A 66 -8.99 0.80 -0.59
C ILE A 66 -10.27 1.63 -0.65
N GLU A 67 -10.75 2.07 0.52
CA GLU A 67 -11.94 2.92 0.65
C GLU A 67 -11.65 4.34 0.17
N GLU A 68 -10.58 4.98 0.66
CA GLU A 68 -10.16 6.34 0.31
C GLU A 68 -10.02 6.54 -1.21
N MET A 69 -9.48 5.53 -1.90
CA MET A 69 -9.28 5.60 -3.34
C MET A 69 -10.46 5.07 -4.17
N GLY A 70 -11.54 4.62 -3.54
CA GLY A 70 -12.69 4.08 -4.25
C GLY A 70 -12.44 2.78 -5.00
N PHE A 71 -11.39 2.00 -4.68
CA PHE A 71 -11.07 0.79 -5.44
C PHE A 71 -12.20 -0.26 -5.40
N TYR A 72 -13.06 -0.22 -4.39
CA TYR A 72 -14.25 -1.07 -4.28
C TYR A 72 -15.28 -0.83 -5.39
N GLU A 73 -15.23 0.31 -6.08
CA GLU A 73 -16.13 0.63 -7.20
C GLU A 73 -15.75 -0.10 -8.48
N VAL A 74 -14.47 -0.48 -8.61
CA VAL A 74 -13.88 -1.08 -9.81
C VAL A 74 -13.28 -2.46 -9.54
N GLN A 75 -13.57 -3.05 -8.37
CA GLN A 75 -13.10 -4.37 -7.96
C GLN A 75 -14.20 -5.12 -7.21
N SER A 76 -14.60 -6.28 -7.72
CA SER A 76 -15.76 -7.00 -7.17
C SER A 76 -15.50 -7.75 -5.87
N THR A 77 -14.24 -8.06 -5.55
CA THR A 77 -13.88 -8.95 -4.43
C THR A 77 -12.74 -8.40 -3.59
N LEU A 78 -12.93 -8.34 -2.27
CA LEU A 78 -11.88 -8.14 -1.27
C LEU A 78 -11.50 -9.48 -0.64
N THR A 79 -10.21 -9.85 -0.68
CA THR A 79 -9.67 -10.99 0.08
C THR A 79 -8.83 -10.47 1.26
N MET A 80 -9.25 -10.82 2.49
CA MET A 80 -8.54 -10.48 3.72
C MET A 80 -7.38 -11.46 4.00
N ALA A 81 -6.39 -11.51 3.09
CA ALA A 81 -5.27 -12.44 3.19
C ALA A 81 -4.15 -12.00 4.15
N ARG A 82 -4.13 -10.72 4.54
CA ARG A 82 -3.08 -10.14 5.41
C ARG A 82 -1.64 -10.49 4.97
N PRO A 83 -1.29 -10.35 3.69
CA PRO A 83 0.02 -10.80 3.17
C PRO A 83 1.21 -10.00 3.72
N ALA A 84 0.95 -8.81 4.24
CA ALA A 84 1.94 -7.96 4.89
C ALA A 84 1.25 -6.97 5.83
N GLN A 85 2.00 -6.50 6.83
CA GLN A 85 1.62 -5.35 7.65
C GLN A 85 1.87 -4.06 6.86
N PHE A 86 0.94 -3.10 6.96
CA PHE A 86 1.18 -1.75 6.46
C PHE A 86 1.80 -0.95 7.60
N VAL A 87 2.96 -0.35 7.36
CA VAL A 87 3.67 0.50 8.32
C VAL A 87 4.00 1.80 7.60
N SER A 88 3.74 2.93 8.24
CA SER A 88 4.11 4.25 7.76
C SER A 88 5.08 4.90 8.74
N SER A 89 5.94 5.78 8.25
CA SER A 89 6.88 6.55 9.05
C SER A 89 6.75 8.02 8.70
N VAL A 90 6.75 8.87 9.72
CA VAL A 90 6.91 10.31 9.52
C VAL A 90 8.40 10.60 9.49
N VAL A 91 8.87 11.25 8.42
CA VAL A 91 10.28 11.57 8.22
C VAL A 91 10.43 13.04 7.84
N SER A 92 11.53 13.64 8.27
CA SER A 92 11.92 14.99 7.89
C SER A 92 13.38 15.01 7.44
N ASN A 93 13.79 16.11 6.81
CA ASN A 93 15.20 16.34 6.54
C ASN A 93 15.94 16.59 7.87
N LEU A 94 17.05 15.88 8.09
CA LEU A 94 17.80 15.95 9.33
C LEU A 94 18.41 17.33 9.58
N GLU A 95 18.93 17.98 8.54
CA GLU A 95 19.49 19.34 8.64
C GLU A 95 18.42 20.36 9.00
N TRP A 96 17.25 20.28 8.36
CA TRP A 96 16.10 21.11 8.71
C TRP A 96 15.71 20.92 10.17
N TYR A 97 15.53 19.67 10.62
CA TYR A 97 15.16 19.38 12.00
C TYR A 97 16.20 19.92 12.99
N ASN A 98 17.49 19.70 12.73
CA ASN A 98 18.58 20.19 13.57
C ASN A 98 18.73 21.72 13.55
N SER A 99 18.23 22.39 12.49
CA SER A 99 18.23 23.86 12.39
C SER A 99 17.11 24.52 13.20
N LEU A 100 16.12 23.74 13.67
CA LEU A 100 15.02 24.26 14.45
C LEU A 100 15.48 24.66 15.86
N PRO A 101 14.90 25.72 16.44
CA PRO A 101 15.07 26.01 17.86
C PRO A 101 14.67 24.82 18.75
N ASP A 102 15.38 24.62 19.87
CA ASP A 102 15.19 23.49 20.78
C ASP A 102 13.72 23.27 21.19
N ASN A 103 12.99 24.35 21.44
CA ASN A 103 11.58 24.26 21.82
C ASN A 103 10.70 23.70 20.68
N GLN A 104 11.03 23.98 19.42
CA GLN A 104 10.30 23.46 18.27
C GLN A 104 10.63 22.00 18.00
N GLN A 105 11.89 21.58 18.17
CA GLN A 105 12.27 20.17 18.13
C GLN A 105 11.47 19.38 19.19
N HIS A 106 11.40 19.92 20.41
CA HIS A 106 10.65 19.29 21.49
C HIS A 106 9.14 19.20 21.20
N TRP A 107 8.54 20.22 20.60
CA TRP A 107 7.13 20.16 20.18
C TRP A 107 6.89 19.08 19.12
N LEU A 108 7.77 18.97 18.13
CA LEU A 108 7.68 17.94 17.09
C LEU A 108 7.81 16.54 17.69
N ASP A 109 8.79 16.31 18.55
CA ASP A 109 9.00 15.01 19.19
C ASP A 109 7.81 14.56 20.03
N ASN A 110 7.24 15.48 20.82
CA ASN A 110 6.07 15.19 21.64
C ASN A 110 4.85 14.92 20.75
N ALA A 111 4.61 15.74 19.73
CA ALA A 111 3.50 15.52 18.80
C ALA A 111 3.63 14.15 18.09
N LEU A 112 4.84 13.76 17.69
CA LEU A 112 5.08 12.46 17.07
C LEU A 112 4.83 11.29 18.04
N ARG A 113 5.18 11.42 19.32
CA ARG A 113 4.85 10.41 20.34
C ARG A 113 3.35 10.31 20.57
N ASP A 114 2.67 11.45 20.73
CA ASP A 114 1.22 11.49 20.94
C ASP A 114 0.47 10.83 19.77
N VAL A 115 0.89 11.12 18.54
CA VAL A 115 0.32 10.50 17.33
C VAL A 115 0.62 8.99 17.28
N ALA A 116 1.81 8.57 17.69
CA ALA A 116 2.18 7.15 17.67
C ALA A 116 1.36 6.29 18.65
N GLU A 117 0.81 6.86 19.73
CA GLU A 117 -0.05 6.14 20.67
C GLU A 117 -1.46 5.85 20.12
N ILE A 118 -1.92 6.64 19.14
CA ILE A 118 -3.26 6.55 18.57
C ILE A 118 -3.29 5.97 17.14
N ALA A 119 -2.12 5.68 16.56
CA ALA A 119 -1.94 5.19 15.19
C ALA A 119 -1.97 3.66 15.04
#